data_AF-A0A1H7MYC9-F1
#
_entry.id   AF-A0A1H7MYC9-F1
#
_cell.length_a   1.000
_cell.length_b   1.000
_cell.length_c   1.000
_cell.angle_alpha   90.00
_cell.angle_beta   90.00
_cell.angle_gamma   90.00
#
_symmetry.space_group_name_H-M   'P 1'
#
loop_
_entity.id
_entity.type
_entity.pdbx_description
1 polymer ?
#
loop_
_entity_poly.entity_id
_entity_poly.type
_entity_poly.pdbx_seq_one_letter_code
_entity_poly.pdbx_strand_id
1 'polypeptide(L)' 'MSTLQEKQLQFNPHLVMSNDGGQLSNDSGLLLLFEFFHKIKFKELVNELLHIDDSRNYCTHD' A
#
# COMPACT_ATOMS: atom_id res chain seq x y z
N MET A 1 9.37 2.22 28.48
CA MET A 1 10.32 2.18 27.35
C MET A 1 9.61 1.53 26.18
N SER A 2 9.14 2.33 25.23
CA SER A 2 8.71 1.83 23.92
C SER A 2 9.99 1.43 23.18
N THR A 3 10.17 0.14 22.87
CA THR A 3 11.32 -0.31 22.08
C THR A 3 11.16 0.13 20.63
N LEU A 4 12.24 0.65 20.03
CA LEU A 4 12.29 0.93 18.59
C LEU A 4 12.00 -0.36 17.82
N GLN A 5 10.84 -0.41 17.17
CA GLN A 5 10.45 -1.55 16.34
C GLN A 5 10.95 -1.28 14.93
N GLU A 6 11.89 -2.10 14.47
CA GLU A 6 12.44 -2.03 13.12
C GLU A 6 12.03 -3.26 12.32
N LYS A 7 11.43 -3.07 11.13
CA LYS A 7 11.01 -4.16 10.25
C LYS A 7 11.27 -3.83 8.79
N GLN A 8 11.75 -4.83 8.05
CA GLN A 8 11.78 -4.80 6.60
C GLN A 8 10.38 -4.93 6.03
N LEU A 9 10.11 -4.18 4.97
CA LEU A 9 8.84 -4.23 4.24
C LEU A 9 8.86 -5.43 3.29
N GLN A 10 7.78 -6.20 3.26
CA GLN A 10 7.68 -7.38 2.42
C GLN A 10 7.51 -7.01 0.94
N PHE A 11 6.83 -5.89 0.65
CA PHE A 11 6.68 -5.43 -0.73
C PHE A 11 8.00 -4.93 -1.34
N ASN A 12 8.93 -4.46 -0.50
CA ASN A 12 10.27 -4.04 -0.90
C ASN A 12 11.28 -4.28 0.25
N PRO A 13 12.02 -5.40 0.21
CA PRO A 13 12.97 -5.77 1.26
C PRO A 13 14.16 -4.80 1.41
N HIS A 14 14.39 -3.92 0.45
CA HIS A 14 15.42 -2.87 0.54
C HIS A 14 14.97 -1.68 1.41
N LEU A 15 13.69 -1.61 1.77
CA LEU A 15 13.14 -0.59 2.64
C LEU A 15 12.98 -1.13 4.06
N VAL A 16 13.39 -0.32 5.03
CA VAL A 16 13.27 -0.61 6.45
C VAL A 16 12.45 0.49 7.10
N MET A 17 11.47 0.10 7.90
CA MET A 17 10.71 1.00 8.74
C MET A 17 11.12 0.87 10.19
N SER A 18 11.40 2.00 10.82
CA SER A 18 11.65 2.12 12.25
C SER A 18 10.57 2.97 12.91
N ASN A 19 10.00 2.50 14.02
CA ASN A 19 8.99 3.21 14.80
C ASN A 19 9.43 3.37 16.26
N ASP A 20 9.54 4.62 16.73
CA ASP A 20 9.86 5.00 18.10
C ASP A 20 8.60 5.25 18.97
N GLY A 21 7.41 5.07 18.39
CA GLY A 21 6.12 5.35 19.03
C GLY A 21 5.67 6.81 18.93
N GLY A 22 6.36 7.62 18.13
CA GLY A 22 6.02 9.01 17.83
C GLY A 22 4.98 9.18 16.72
N GLN A 23 5.01 10.33 16.04
CA GLN A 23 4.11 10.62 14.93
C GLN A 23 4.62 10.02 13.62
N LEU A 24 3.67 9.54 12.82
CA LEU A 24 3.94 9.00 11.50
C LEU A 24 4.04 10.13 10.49
N SER A 25 5.16 10.20 9.75
CA SER A 25 5.28 11.14 8.63
C SER A 25 4.36 10.72 7.48
N ASN A 26 4.08 11.65 6.57
CA ASN A 26 3.19 11.39 5.43
C ASN A 26 3.75 10.25 4.53
N ASP A 27 5.05 10.29 4.23
CA ASP A 27 5.71 9.29 3.40
C ASP A 27 5.73 7.91 4.08
N SER A 28 6.00 7.87 5.39
CA SER A 28 5.93 6.64 6.17
C SER A 28 4.49 6.09 6.24
N GLY A 29 3.48 6.96 6.28
CA GLY A 29 2.08 6.56 6.17
C GLY A 29 1.76 5.86 4.85
N LEU A 30 2.22 6.42 3.74
CA LEU A 30 2.03 5.83 2.40
C LEU A 30 2.71 4.47 2.27
N LEU A 31 3.94 4.34 2.76
CA LEU A 31 4.68 3.08 2.76
C LEU A 31 3.97 1.99 3.59
N LEU A 32 3.36 2.36 4.72
CA LEU A 32 2.55 1.44 5.54
C LEU A 32 1.31 0.94 4.79
N LEU A 33 0.64 1.83 4.05
CA LEU A 33 -0.48 1.49 3.18
C LEU A 33 -0.08 0.51 2.08
N PHE A 34 1.07 0.72 1.43
CA PHE A 34 1.58 -0.22 0.42
C PHE A 34 1.92 -1.60 1.00
N GLU A 35 2.54 -1.64 2.18
CA GLU A 35 2.80 -2.90 2.88
C GLU A 35 1.50 -3.63 3.24
N PHE A 36 0.48 -2.91 3.69
CA PHE A 36 -0.84 -3.47 3.94
C PHE A 36 -1.46 -4.05 2.65
N PHE A 37 -1.49 -3.29 1.55
CA PHE A 37 -2.00 -3.75 0.27
C PHE A 37 -1.26 -4.97 -0.26
N HIS A 38 0.05 -5.02 -0.09
CA HIS A 38 0.84 -6.19 -0.46
C HIS A 38 0.46 -7.42 0.37
N LYS A 39 0.29 -7.29 1.69
CA LYS A 39 -0.08 -8.41 2.57
C LYS A 39 -1.45 -9.00 2.28
N ILE A 40 -2.41 -8.15 1.91
CA ILE A 40 -3.76 -8.62 1.55
C ILE A 40 -3.84 -9.05 0.09
N LYS A 41 -2.75 -9.01 -0.69
CA LYS A 41 -2.76 -9.30 -2.14
C LYS A 41 -3.82 -8.46 -2.86
N PHE A 42 -3.77 -7.15 -2.61
CA PHE A 42 -4.81 -6.21 -3.02
C PHE A 42 -5.02 -6.22 -4.54
N LYS A 43 -3.95 -6.39 -5.33
CA LYS A 43 -4.05 -6.46 -6.80
C LYS A 43 -4.88 -7.67 -7.25
N GLU A 44 -4.65 -8.82 -6.63
CA GLU A 44 -5.39 -10.04 -6.88
C GLU A 44 -6.85 -9.89 -6.46
N LEU A 45 -7.11 -9.33 -5.28
CA LEU A 45 -8.47 -9.04 -4.80
C LEU A 45 -9.23 -8.11 -5.75
N VAL A 46 -8.59 -7.05 -6.24
CA VAL A 46 -9.22 -6.12 -7.19
C VAL A 46 -9.54 -6.85 -8.49
N ASN A 47 -8.62 -7.65 -9.03
CA ASN A 47 -8.87 -8.40 -10.26
C ASN A 47 -9.99 -9.43 -10.10
N GLU A 48 -10.18 -10.01 -8.92
CA GLU A 48 -11.23 -11.00 -8.65
C GLU A 48 -12.60 -10.37 -8.37
N LEU A 49 -12.63 -9.23 -7.66
CA LEU A 49 -13.87 -8.66 -7.14
C LEU A 49 -14.40 -7.48 -7.97
N LEU A 50 -13.51 -6.72 -8.62
CA LEU A 50 -13.87 -5.52 -9.35
C LEU A 50 -13.92 -5.80 -10.86
N HIS A 51 -15.10 -6.17 -11.34
CA HIS A 51 -15.40 -6.23 -12.76
C HIS A 51 -16.15 -4.97 -13.16
N ILE A 52 -15.49 -4.09 -13.90
CA ILE A 52 -16.12 -2.89 -14.46
C ILE A 52 -16.46 -3.20 -15.92
N ASP A 53 -17.72 -3.49 -16.19
CA ASP A 53 -18.25 -3.54 -17.56
C ASP A 53 -18.42 -2.10 -18.07
N ASP A 54 -17.32 -1.50 -18.49
CA ASP A 54 -17.33 -0.22 -19.18
C ASP A 54 -17.30 -0.45 -20.69
N SER A 55 -18.42 -0.19 -21.35
CA SER A 55 -18.54 -0.25 -22.82
C SER A 55 -17.94 0.96 -23.53
N ARG A 56 -17.44 1.96 -22.78
CA ARG A 56 -16.82 3.15 -23.35
C ARG A 56 -15.42 2.80 -23.86
N ASN A 57 -15.32 2.56 -25.17
CA ASN A 57 -14.04 2.31 -25.86
C ASN A 57 -13.07 3.52 -25.83
N TYR A 58 -13.58 4.74 -25.63
CA TYR A 58 -12.78 5.97 -25.60
C TYR A 58 -13.36 6.98 -24.60
N CYS A 59 -12.49 7.66 -23.86
CA CYS A 59 -12.85 8.90 -23.18
C CYS A 59 -13.09 9.96 -24.26
N THR A 60 -14.34 10.19 -24.65
CA THR A 60 -14.68 11.38 -25.44
C THR A 60 -14.45 12.59 -24.55
N HIS A 61 -13.39 13.34 -24.85
CA HIS A 61 -13.13 14.64 -24.25
C HIS A 61 -13.62 15.70 -25.22
N ASP A 62 -14.61 16.49 -24.80
CA ASP A 62 -15.03 17.72 -25.48
C ASP A 62 -13.98 18.83 -25.27
#